data_AF-A0A936L1J8-F1
#
_entry.id   AF-A0A936L1J8-F1
#
_cell.length_a   1.000
_cell.length_b   1.000
_cell.length_c   1.000
_cell.angle_alpha   90.00
_cell.angle_beta   90.00
_cell.angle_gamma   90.00
#
_symmetry.space_group_name_H-M   'P 1'
#
loop_
_entity.id
_entity.type
_entity.pdbx_description
1 polymer ?
#
loop_
_entity_poly.entity_id
_entity_poly.type
_entity_poly.pdbx_seq_one_letter_code
_entity_poly.pdbx_strand_id
1 'polypeptide(L)'
;MKQRLLVMNGQCAMQQEDQGQWRNVKVEKARGVKPGIYNIYLATPADKSKEHSGVILYADKTAIYQQVGKGQYISHDRADFVKPPEPGAAKRITYAADGKAVVAEATLAQKQSRKI
;
A
#
# COMPACT_ATOMS: atom_id res chain seq x y z
N MET A 1 9.70 15.96 2.03
CA MET A 1 8.38 16.24 2.64
C MET A 1 7.74 14.91 3.01
N LYS A 2 7.17 14.76 4.21
CA LYS A 2 6.57 13.49 4.65
C LYS A 2 5.12 13.40 4.21
N GLN A 3 4.70 12.25 3.72
CA GLN A 3 3.32 11.93 3.33
C GLN A 3 2.79 10.73 4.12
N ARG A 4 1.55 10.80 4.57
CA ARG A 4 0.85 9.69 5.24
C ARG A 4 -0.59 9.61 4.77
N LEU A 5 -1.21 8.45 4.97
CA LEU A 5 -2.64 8.27 4.75
C LEU A 5 -3.35 8.24 6.10
N LEU A 6 -4.42 9.00 6.22
CA LEU A 6 -5.39 8.91 7.32
C LEU A 6 -6.66 8.29 6.77
N VAL A 7 -6.99 7.09 7.22
CA VAL A 7 -8.22 6.40 6.84
C VAL A 7 -9.20 6.41 8.00
N MET A 8 -10.37 6.99 7.80
CA MET A 8 -11.44 7.03 8.79
C MET A 8 -12.80 7.19 8.09
N ASN A 9 -13.84 6.57 8.65
CA ASN A 9 -15.23 6.70 8.17
C ASN A 9 -15.39 6.42 6.66
N GLY A 10 -14.65 5.46 6.11
CA GLY A 10 -14.70 5.12 4.68
C GLY A 10 -14.00 6.11 3.74
N GLN A 11 -13.33 7.14 4.29
CA GLN A 11 -12.50 8.09 3.56
C GLN A 11 -11.01 7.79 3.80
N CYS A 12 -10.18 8.13 2.80
CA CYS A 12 -8.73 8.12 2.87
C CYS A 12 -8.21 9.51 2.50
N ALA A 13 -7.63 10.20 3.48
CA ALA A 13 -6.99 11.50 3.30
C ALA A 13 -5.48 11.32 3.15
N MET A 14 -4.93 11.75 2.02
CA MET A 14 -3.49 11.95 1.85
C MET A 14 -3.12 13.23 2.61
N GLN A 15 -2.28 13.06 3.64
CA GLN A 15 -1.77 14.15 4.44
C GLN A 15 -0.30 14.39 4.16
N GLN A 16 0.08 15.66 4.17
CA GLN A 16 1.46 16.09 4.07
C GLN A 16 1.86 16.83 5.34
N GLU A 17 3.08 16.57 5.80
CA GLU A 17 3.67 17.30 6.92
C GLU A 17 4.25 18.62 6.44
N ASP A 18 3.86 19.69 7.12
CA ASP A 18 4.30 21.06 6.94
C ASP A 18 4.53 21.67 8.33
N GLN A 19 5.79 21.97 8.65
CA GLN A 19 6.19 22.56 9.94
C GLN A 19 5.65 21.80 11.18
N GLY A 20 5.71 20.47 11.17
CA GLY A 20 5.21 19.63 12.26
C GLY A 20 3.69 19.45 12.29
N GLN A 21 2.95 20.11 11.40
CA GLN A 21 1.50 19.95 11.26
C GLN A 21 1.16 19.10 10.03
N TRP A 22 0.15 18.24 10.18
CA TRP A 22 -0.35 17.43 9.08
C TRP A 22 -1.56 18.11 8.43
N ARG A 23 -1.45 18.38 7.13
CA ARG A 23 -2.53 19.00 6.33
C ARG A 23 -3.06 18.02 5.31
N ASN A 24 -4.38 17.99 5.11
CA ASN A 24 -5.00 17.21 4.06
C ASN A 24 -4.68 17.84 2.70
N VAL A 25 -4.04 17.09 1.82
CA VAL A 25 -3.76 17.51 0.43
C VAL A 25 -4.83 16.97 -0.52
N LYS A 26 -5.32 15.76 -0.25
CA LYS A 26 -6.31 15.07 -1.08
C LYS A 26 -7.17 14.16 -0.21
N VAL A 27 -8.47 14.08 -0.49
CA VAL A 27 -9.40 13.17 0.19
C VAL A 27 -10.14 12.34 -0.84
N GLU A 28 -10.13 11.02 -0.68
CA GLU A 28 -10.79 10.07 -1.56
C GLU A 28 -11.53 9.00 -0.75
N LYS A 29 -12.27 8.11 -1.43
CA LYS A 29 -12.85 6.94 -0.78
C LYS A 29 -11.74 5.96 -0.37
N ALA A 30 -11.88 5.34 0.80
CA ALA A 30 -10.92 4.36 1.32
C ALA A 30 -10.86 3.06 0.51
N ARG A 31 -11.86 2.78 -0.33
CA ARG A 31 -11.90 1.62 -1.24
C ARG A 31 -11.54 0.30 -0.52
N GLY A 32 -12.05 0.09 0.69
CA GLY A 32 -11.82 -1.13 1.46
C GLY A 32 -10.54 -1.13 2.32
N VAL A 33 -9.69 -0.11 2.26
CA VAL A 33 -8.61 0.08 3.23
C VAL A 33 -9.23 0.32 4.62
N LYS A 34 -8.73 -0.40 5.62
CA LYS A 34 -9.25 -0.32 6.99
C LYS A 34 -8.92 1.05 7.62
N PRO A 35 -9.70 1.52 8.59
CA PRO A 35 -9.36 2.73 9.34
C PRO A 35 -7.98 2.62 10.02
N GLY A 36 -7.21 3.71 9.99
CA GLY A 36 -5.86 3.76 10.53
C GLY A 36 -5.01 4.89 9.98
N ILE A 37 -3.81 5.04 10.54
CA ILE A 37 -2.77 5.95 10.04
C ILE A 37 -1.68 5.11 9.39
N TYR A 38 -1.37 5.42 8.13
CA TYR A 38 -0.36 4.71 7.35
C TYR A 38 0.75 5.68 6.95
N ASN A 39 1.91 5.54 7.59
CA ASN A 39 3.07 6.40 7.39
C ASN A 39 3.83 6.00 6.11
N ILE A 40 3.24 6.22 4.95
CA ILE A 40 3.80 5.82 3.65
C ILE A 40 5.13 6.52 3.32
N TYR A 41 5.48 7.61 4.01
CA TYR A 41 6.82 8.21 3.94
C TYR A 41 7.94 7.29 4.47
N LEU A 42 7.60 6.23 5.21
CA LEU A 42 8.52 5.18 5.64
C LEU A 42 8.67 4.06 4.61
N ALA A 43 7.99 4.16 3.46
CA ALA A 43 8.03 3.12 2.45
C ALA A 43 9.43 3.00 1.82
N THR A 44 9.92 1.77 1.75
CA THR A 44 11.15 1.45 1.03
C THR A 44 10.81 1.03 -0.40
N PRO A 45 11.63 1.41 -1.40
CA PRO A 45 11.44 0.94 -2.77
C PRO A 45 11.39 -0.58 -2.85
N ALA A 46 10.53 -1.11 -3.71
CA ALA A 46 10.41 -2.54 -3.91
C ALA A 46 11.72 -3.16 -4.40
N ASP A 47 12.18 -4.18 -3.69
CA ASP A 47 13.22 -5.08 -4.20
C ASP A 47 12.58 -5.99 -5.25
N LYS A 48 12.88 -5.73 -6.53
CA LYS A 48 12.29 -6.47 -7.66
C LYS A 48 12.69 -7.95 -7.71
N SER A 49 13.70 -8.37 -6.95
CA SER A 49 14.07 -9.79 -6.84
C SER A 49 13.20 -10.58 -5.84
N LYS A 50 12.37 -9.88 -5.06
CA LYS A 50 11.56 -10.47 -3.99
C LYS A 50 10.07 -10.41 -4.30
N GLU A 51 9.34 -11.32 -3.65
CA GLU A 51 7.89 -11.24 -3.53
C GLU A 51 7.50 -10.29 -2.41
N HIS A 52 6.52 -9.41 -2.68
CA HIS A 52 5.91 -8.52 -1.69
C HIS A 52 4.43 -8.88 -1.54
N SER A 53 4.06 -9.41 -0.37
CA SER A 53 2.70 -9.86 -0.08
C SER A 53 2.08 -9.02 1.03
N GLY A 54 0.92 -8.41 0.77
CA GLY A 54 0.35 -7.42 1.68
C GLY A 54 -0.83 -6.64 1.10
N VAL A 55 -1.39 -5.74 1.91
CA VAL A 55 -2.56 -4.93 1.53
C VAL A 55 -2.12 -3.72 0.72
N ILE A 56 -2.75 -3.47 -0.43
CA ILE A 56 -2.55 -2.25 -1.19
C ILE A 56 -3.21 -1.09 -0.44
N LEU A 57 -2.43 -0.06 -0.09
CA LEU A 57 -2.93 1.09 0.66
C LEU A 57 -3.40 2.21 -0.27
N TYR A 58 -2.62 2.49 -1.30
CA TYR A 58 -2.85 3.63 -2.19
C TYR A 58 -2.10 3.46 -3.50
N ALA A 59 -2.62 4.05 -4.56
CA ALA A 59 -1.97 4.09 -5.87
C ALA A 59 -2.22 5.46 -6.49
N ASP A 60 -1.14 6.13 -6.90
CA ASP A 60 -1.21 7.38 -7.65
C ASP A 60 -0.57 7.24 -9.04
N LYS A 61 -0.22 8.37 -9.64
CA LYS A 61 0.37 8.43 -10.98
C LYS A 61 1.81 7.95 -11.03
N THR A 62 2.49 7.93 -9.89
CA THR A 62 3.94 7.66 -9.76
C THR A 62 4.25 6.42 -8.95
N ALA A 63 3.46 6.11 -7.93
CA ALA A 63 3.74 5.02 -7.02
C ALA A 63 2.50 4.24 -6.60
N ILE A 64 2.72 2.97 -6.27
CA ILE A 64 1.76 2.10 -5.58
C ILE A 64 2.37 1.75 -4.22
N TYR A 65 1.59 1.94 -3.16
CA TYR A 65 2.01 1.67 -1.79
C TYR A 65 1.34 0.39 -1.26
N GLN A 66 2.14 -0.52 -0.77
CA GLN A 66 1.70 -1.78 -0.17
C GLN A 66 2.16 -1.87 1.28
N GLN A 67 1.29 -2.35 2.16
CA GLN A 67 1.64 -2.72 3.53
C GLN A 67 1.87 -4.23 3.63
N VAL A 68 3.13 -4.62 3.79
CA VAL A 68 3.55 -6.04 3.90
C VAL A 68 3.61 -6.53 5.35
N GLY A 69 3.49 -5.61 6.32
CA GLY A 69 3.48 -5.89 7.75
C GLY A 69 3.07 -4.65 8.55
N LYS A 70 2.85 -4.79 9.86
CA LYS A 70 2.47 -3.64 10.70
C LYS A 70 3.62 -2.62 10.71
N GLY A 71 3.39 -1.43 10.17
CA GLY A 71 4.41 -0.38 10.04
C GLY A 71 5.47 -0.60 8.96
N GLN A 72 5.34 -1.66 8.14
CA GLN A 72 6.26 -1.98 7.04
C GLN A 72 5.57 -1.69 5.72
N TYR A 73 6.16 -0.79 4.93
CA TYR A 73 5.58 -0.28 3.70
C TYR A 73 6.56 -0.43 2.55
N ILE A 74 6.04 -0.83 1.40
CA ILE A 74 6.79 -0.94 0.15
C ILE A 74 6.18 0.04 -0.85
N SER A 75 7.04 0.76 -1.56
CA SER A 75 6.65 1.57 -2.71
C SER A 75 7.09 0.88 -4.01
N HIS A 76 6.15 0.75 -4.94
CA HIS A 76 6.39 0.21 -6.27
C HIS A 76 6.25 1.33 -7.30
N ASP A 77 7.09 1.35 -8.32
CA ASP A 77 6.94 2.31 -9.43
C ASP A 77 5.65 2.00 -10.20
N ARG A 78 4.77 2.99 -10.34
CA ARG A 78 3.50 2.85 -11.05
C ARG A 78 3.69 2.44 -12.51
N ALA A 79 4.81 2.82 -13.15
CA ALA A 79 5.10 2.52 -14.56
C ALA A 79 5.38 1.03 -14.82
N ASP A 80 5.73 0.27 -13.77
CA ASP A 80 5.93 -1.18 -13.87
C ASP A 80 4.61 -1.95 -14.02
N PHE A 81 3.47 -1.31 -13.76
CA PHE A 81 2.16 -1.95 -13.74
C PHE A 81 1.33 -1.58 -14.97
N VAL A 82 0.81 -2.59 -15.67
CA VAL A 82 -0.18 -2.40 -16.74
C VAL A 82 -1.43 -1.70 -16.19
N LYS A 83 -1.93 -2.16 -15.04
CA LYS A 83 -3.06 -1.59 -14.30
C LYS A 83 -2.72 -1.57 -12.81
N PRO A 84 -3.05 -0.49 -12.08
CA PRO A 84 -2.77 -0.46 -10.65
C PRO A 84 -3.72 -1.43 -9.93
N PRO A 85 -3.23 -2.16 -8.92
CA PRO A 85 -4.10 -3.00 -8.10
C PRO A 85 -5.05 -2.13 -7.27
N GLU A 86 -6.19 -2.70 -6.90
CA GLU A 86 -7.19 -1.99 -6.12
C GLU A 86 -6.73 -1.82 -4.66
N PRO A 87 -6.81 -0.60 -4.09
CA PRO A 87 -6.59 -0.40 -2.66
C PRO A 87 -7.51 -1.28 -1.81
N GLY A 88 -7.10 -1.61 -0.59
CA GLY A 88 -7.85 -2.45 0.34
C GLY A 88 -7.71 -3.96 0.11
N ALA A 89 -7.33 -4.39 -1.11
CA ALA A 89 -7.11 -5.80 -1.42
C ALA A 89 -5.73 -6.28 -0.96
N ALA A 90 -5.66 -7.52 -0.46
CA ALA A 90 -4.41 -8.20 -0.19
C ALA A 90 -3.87 -8.81 -1.50
N LYS A 91 -2.72 -8.33 -1.95
CA LYS A 91 -2.08 -8.76 -3.20
C LYS A 91 -0.68 -9.29 -2.93
N ARG A 92 -0.23 -10.15 -3.83
CA ARG A 92 1.15 -10.58 -4.00
C ARG A 92 1.71 -9.88 -5.24
N ILE A 93 2.83 -9.19 -5.10
CA ILE A 93 3.51 -8.51 -6.19
C ILE A 93 4.89 -9.14 -6.37
N THR A 94 5.15 -9.63 -7.58
CA THR A 94 6.47 -10.07 -8.05
C THR A 94 6.82 -9.31 -9.32
N TYR A 95 8.04 -9.48 -9.82
CA TYR A 95 8.49 -8.84 -11.05
C TYR A 95 9.02 -9.89 -12.04
N ALA A 96 8.61 -9.76 -13.30
CA ALA A 96 9.11 -10.60 -14.38
C ALA A 96 10.50 -10.13 -14.85
N ALA A 97 11.14 -10.90 -15.73
CA ALA A 97 12.49 -10.62 -16.24
C ALA A 97 12.59 -9.28 -17.01
N ASP A 98 11.48 -8.80 -17.57
CA ASP A 98 11.36 -7.51 -18.24
C ASP A 98 11.13 -6.33 -17.26
N GLY A 99 11.10 -6.60 -15.96
CA GLY A 99 10.90 -5.63 -14.90
C GLY A 99 9.44 -5.22 -14.69
N LYS A 100 8.47 -5.85 -15.38
CA LYS A 100 7.04 -5.59 -15.18
C LYS A 100 6.51 -6.29 -13.94
N ALA A 101 5.61 -5.61 -13.25
CA ALA A 101 4.97 -6.12 -12.06
C ALA A 101 3.90 -7.16 -12.43
N VAL A 102 3.97 -8.32 -11.78
CA VAL A 102 2.96 -9.37 -11.83
C VAL A 102 2.19 -9.33 -10.51
N VAL A 103 0.87 -9.13 -10.59
CA VAL A 103 0.00 -9.02 -9.43
C VAL A 103 -0.89 -10.26 -9.34
N ALA A 104 -0.82 -10.95 -8.21
CA ALA A 104 -1.70 -12.08 -7.88
C ALA A 104 -2.48 -11.81 -6.58
N GLU A 105 -3.52 -12.59 -6.30
CA GLU A 105 -4.15 -12.59 -4.99
C GLU A 105 -3.15 -13.07 -3.93
N ALA A 106 -3.09 -12.37 -2.80
CA ALA A 106 -2.36 -12.90 -1.66
C ALA A 106 -3.13 -14.09 -1.09
N THR A 107 -2.53 -15.27 -1.06
CA THR A 107 -3.04 -16.36 -0.22
C THR A 107 -2.90 -15.91 1.23
N LEU A 108 -4.00 -15.46 1.84
CA LEU A 108 -4.08 -15.29 3.28
C LEU A 108 -3.83 -16.67 3.87
N ALA A 109 -2.64 -16.89 4.43
CA ALA A 109 -2.40 -18.07 5.25
C ALA A 109 -3.48 -18.04 6.34
N GLN A 110 -4.45 -18.97 6.24
CA GLN A 110 -5.45 -19.20 7.25
C GLN A 110 -4.68 -19.31 8.57
N LYS A 111 -4.83 -18.31 9.45
CA LYS A 111 -4.45 -18.48 10.84
C LYS A 111 -5.20 -19.71 11.31
N GLN A 112 -4.51 -20.84 11.41
CA GLN A 112 -5.04 -22.02 12.09
C GLN A 112 -5.40 -21.55 13.48
N SER A 113 -6.69 -21.32 13.69
CA SER A 113 -7.28 -21.17 15.00
C SER A 113 -6.93 -22.43 15.78
N ARG A 114 -5.97 -22.33 16.69
CA ARG A 114 -5.78 -23.34 17.73
C ARG A 114 -7.10 -23.40 18.48
N LYS A 115 -7.86 -24.48 18.24
CA LYS A 115 -8.93 -24.90 19.14
C LYS A 115 -8.26 -25.15 20.50
N ILE A 116 -8.70 -24.40 21.51
CA ILE A 116 -8.50 -24.76 22.92
C ILE A 116 -9.64 -25.70 23.28
#